data_AF-A0A9E4XCD5-F1
#
_entry.id   AF-A0A9E4XCD5-F1
#
_cell.length_a   1.000
_cell.length_b   1.000
_cell.length_c   1.000
_cell.angle_alpha   90.00
_cell.angle_beta   90.00
_cell.angle_gamma   90.00
#
_symmetry.space_group_name_H-M   'P 1'
#
loop_
_entity.id
_entity.type
_entity.pdbx_description
1 polymer ?
#
loop_
_entity_poly.entity_id
_entity_poly.type
_entity_poly.pdbx_seq_one_letter_code
_entity_poly.pdbx_strand_id
1 'polypeptide(L)' 'MTTNPTDPNSVRLTGENSFIRLSAEQGGPLTTRVSHWRVLLSPGGPGHVLFLKSDVVDDEVQVYSDNIALARWL' A
#
# COMPACT_ATOMS: atom_id res chain seq x y z
N MET A 1 -15.73 -6.34 -24.59
CA MET A 1 -16.35 -6.39 -23.25
C MET A 1 -15.23 -6.49 -22.23
N THR A 2 -15.07 -5.50 -21.36
CA THR A 2 -14.11 -5.59 -20.25
C THR A 2 -14.73 -6.47 -19.17
N THR A 3 -14.32 -7.73 -19.11
CA THR A 3 -14.73 -8.65 -18.04
C THR A 3 -14.23 -8.08 -16.71
N ASN A 4 -15.13 -7.94 -15.73
CA ASN A 4 -14.77 -7.56 -14.39
C ASN A 4 -13.73 -8.58 -13.85
N PRO A 5 -12.49 -8.18 -13.52
CA PRO A 5 -11.44 -9.12 -13.12
C PRO A 5 -11.69 -9.75 -11.73
N THR A 6 -12.68 -9.24 -10.99
CA THR A 6 -13.09 -9.78 -9.70
C THR A 6 -14.31 -10.68 -9.86
N ASP A 7 -14.10 -11.98 -9.72
CA ASP A 7 -15.17 -12.94 -9.43
C ASP A 7 -15.55 -12.75 -7.94
N PRO A 8 -16.82 -12.44 -7.61
CA PRO A 8 -17.24 -12.25 -6.23
C PRO A 8 -17.04 -13.48 -5.34
N ASN A 9 -16.82 -14.67 -5.91
CA ASN A 9 -16.59 -15.92 -5.17
C ASN A 9 -15.11 -16.29 -5.01
N SER A 10 -14.17 -15.49 -5.54
CA SER A 10 -12.73 -15.78 -5.46
C SER A 10 -12.01 -14.70 -4.64
N VAL A 11 -11.36 -15.10 -3.54
CA VAL A 11 -10.43 -14.22 -2.84
C VAL A 11 -9.25 -13.92 -3.76
N ARG A 12 -9.07 -12.64 -4.11
CA ARG A 12 -7.94 -12.16 -4.91
C ARG A 12 -6.80 -11.64 -4.06
N LEU A 13 -7.11 -11.02 -2.92
CA LEU A 13 -6.12 -10.50 -2.00
C LEU A 13 -6.55 -10.75 -0.56
N THR A 14 -5.60 -11.14 0.30
CA THR A 14 -5.75 -11.10 1.75
C THR A 14 -4.43 -10.76 2.43
N GLY A 15 -4.50 -10.11 3.58
CA GLY A 15 -3.34 -9.62 4.32
C GLY A 15 -3.71 -8.58 5.37
N GLU A 16 -2.70 -7.85 5.82
CA GLU A 16 -2.80 -6.76 6.79
C GLU A 16 -2.47 -5.44 6.11
N ASN A 17 -3.19 -4.39 6.48
CA ASN A 17 -2.98 -3.05 5.94
C ASN A 17 -2.94 -2.01 7.06
N SER A 18 -1.73 -1.70 7.51
CA SER A 18 -1.48 -0.74 8.58
C SER A 18 -1.20 0.64 7.99
N PHE A 19 -1.70 1.68 8.66
CA PHE A 19 -1.43 3.07 8.29
C PHE A 19 -0.76 3.82 9.42
N ILE A 20 0.16 4.72 9.05
CA ILE A 20 0.71 5.73 9.95
C ILE A 20 0.43 7.09 9.33
N ARG A 21 -0.07 8.02 10.15
CA ARG A 21 -0.28 9.42 9.79
C ARG A 21 0.30 10.26 10.90
N LEU A 22 1.22 11.15 10.56
CA LEU A 22 1.84 12.07 11.51
C LEU A 22 1.44 13.49 11.15
N SER A 23 1.24 14.32 12.17
CA SER A 23 1.12 15.77 12.08
C SER A 23 1.96 16.39 13.20
N ALA A 24 2.51 17.57 12.97
CA ALA A 24 3.29 18.27 13.99
C ALA A 24 2.41 18.74 15.17
N GLU A 25 1.13 19.01 14.88
CA GLU A 25 0.16 19.55 15.83
C GLU A 25 -1.18 18.82 15.70
N GLN A 26 -1.99 18.84 16.77
CA GLN A 26 -3.32 18.24 16.76
C GLN A 26 -4.23 18.98 15.78
N GLY A 27 -4.77 18.26 14.79
CA GLY A 27 -5.60 18.83 13.73
C GLY A 27 -4.82 19.58 12.63
N GLY A 28 -3.49 19.62 12.72
CA GLY A 28 -2.63 20.19 11.69
C GLY A 28 -2.53 19.32 10.42
N PRO A 29 -1.88 19.84 9.37
CA PRO A 29 -1.63 19.08 8.15
C PRO A 29 -0.78 17.84 8.44
N LEU A 30 -0.98 16.78 7.66
CA LEU A 30 -0.18 15.56 7.76
C LEU A 30 1.20 15.81 7.14
N THR A 31 2.26 15.59 7.92
CA THR A 31 3.65 15.62 7.45
C THR A 31 4.09 14.28 6.88
N THR A 32 3.45 13.19 7.32
CA THR A 32 3.77 11.83 6.90
C THR A 32 2.50 11.02 6.68
N ARG A 33 2.48 10.28 5.58
CA ARG A 33 1.46 9.26 5.28
C ARG A 33 2.15 7.97 4.87
N VAL A 34 1.86 6.91 5.60
CA VAL A 34 2.38 5.57 5.35
C VAL A 34 1.23 4.61 5.17
N SER A 35 1.30 3.78 4.13
CA SER A 35 0.47 2.58 3.98
C SER A 35 1.39 1.38 3.83
N HIS A 36 1.43 0.54 4.86
CA HIS A 36 2.16 -0.71 4.87
C HIS A 36 1.20 -1.86 4.61
N TRP A 37 1.55 -2.70 3.65
CA TRP A 37 0.80 -3.89 3.26
C TRP A 37 1.67 -5.11 3.53
N ARG A 38 1.19 -6.02 4.38
CA ARG A 38 1.70 -7.38 4.47
C ARG A 38 0.69 -8.29 3.79
N VAL A 39 0.99 -8.70 2.57
CA VAL A 39 0.07 -9.44 1.71
C VAL A 39 0.41 -10.93 1.77
N LEU A 40 -0.58 -11.74 2.13
CA LEU A 40 -0.45 -13.20 2.24
C LEU A 40 -0.89 -13.90 0.94
N LEU A 41 -1.79 -13.28 0.19
CA LEU A 41 -2.27 -13.76 -1.10
C LEU A 41 -2.47 -12.57 -2.04
N SER A 42 -1.95 -12.66 -3.26
CA SER A 42 -2.31 -11.80 -4.38
C SER A 42 -1.98 -12.48 -5.71
N PRO A 43 -2.48 -11.98 -6.86
CA PRO A 43 -2.01 -12.43 -8.17
C PRO A 43 -0.51 -12.18 -8.42
N GLY A 44 0.08 -11.17 -7.77
CA GLY A 44 1.52 -10.89 -7.81
C GLY A 44 2.34 -11.70 -6.78
N GLY A 45 1.71 -12.63 -6.06
CA GLY A 45 2.30 -13.38 -4.96
C GLY A 45 2.24 -12.67 -3.60
N PRO A 46 2.67 -13.34 -2.51
CA PRO A 46 2.79 -12.73 -1.19
C PRO A 46 3.97 -11.75 -1.12
N GLY A 47 3.96 -10.84 -0.16
CA GLY A 47 5.07 -9.92 0.07
C GLY A 47 4.66 -8.69 0.90
N HIS A 48 5.58 -7.74 0.98
CA HIS A 48 5.40 -6.48 1.68
C HIS A 48 5.53 -5.31 0.72
N VAL A 49 4.67 -4.30 0.91
CA VAL A 49 4.76 -3.02 0.18
C VAL A 49 4.54 -1.87 1.14
N LEU A 50 5.46 -0.91 1.12
CA LEU A 50 5.38 0.34 1.86
C LEU A 50 5.21 1.49 0.87
N PHE A 51 4.05 2.13 0.89
CA PHE A 51 3.83 3.42 0.23
C PHE A 51 4.05 4.54 1.25
N LEU A 52 5.02 5.40 0.99
CA LEU A 52 5.41 6.51 1.85
C LEU A 52 5.31 7.83 1.08
N LYS A 53 4.66 8.83 1.68
CA LYS A 53 4.82 10.24 1.33
C LYS A 53 5.10 11.00 2.61
N SER A 54 6.23 11.72 2.66
CA SER A 54 6.64 12.48 3.84
C SER A 54 7.56 13.63 3.48
N ASP A 55 7.54 14.66 4.31
CA ASP A 55 8.54 15.72 4.36
C ASP A 55 10.01 15.23 4.39
N VAL A 56 10.32 14.12 5.05
CA VAL A 56 11.68 13.53 5.10
C VAL A 56 12.15 12.91 3.78
N VAL A 57 11.26 12.80 2.79
CA VAL A 57 11.56 12.37 1.42
C VAL A 57 11.11 13.43 0.41
N ASP A 58 11.23 14.71 0.79
CA ASP A 58 10.88 15.87 -0.05
C ASP A 58 9.43 15.83 -0.59
N ASP A 59 8.51 15.25 0.19
CA ASP A 59 7.11 15.01 -0.17
C ASP A 59 6.91 14.13 -1.43
N GLU A 60 7.95 13.46 -1.91
CA GLU A 60 7.87 12.49 -2.99
C GLU A 60 7.16 11.21 -2.55
N VAL A 61 6.57 10.51 -3.52
CA VAL A 61 5.99 9.18 -3.28
C VAL A 61 7.08 8.14 -3.45
N GLN A 62 7.45 7.49 -2.35
CA GLN A 62 8.40 6.39 -2.33
C GLN A 62 7.67 5.06 -2.15
N VAL A 63 8.10 4.04 -2.89
CA VAL A 63 7.58 2.68 -2.79
C VAL A 63 8.72 1.73 -2.48
N TYR A 64 8.64 1.06 -1.34
CA TYR A 64 9.58 0.02 -0.95
C TYR A 64 8.86 -1.33 -0.96
N SER A 65 9.47 -2.34 -1.56
CA SER A 65 8.88 -3.67 -1.60
C SER A 65 9.95 -4.74 -1.72
N ASP A 66 9.66 -5.90 -1.13
CA ASP A 66 10.40 -7.15 -1.33
C ASP A 66 9.86 -7.99 -2.50
N ASN A 67 8.73 -7.58 -3.11
CA ASN A 67 8.09 -8.24 -4.24
C ASN A 67 7.55 -7.21 -5.25
N ILE A 68 8.33 -6.97 -6.30
CA ILE A 68 7.98 -6.02 -7.37
C ILE A 68 6.71 -6.41 -8.15
N ALA A 69 6.38 -7.70 -8.26
CA ALA A 69 5.17 -8.15 -8.94
C ALA A 69 3.92 -7.78 -8.12
N LEU A 70 3.98 -7.97 -6.81
CA LEU A 70 2.95 -7.49 -5.88
C LEU A 70 2.84 -5.95 -5.92
N ALA A 71 3.96 -5.23 -5.81
CA ALA A 71 3.96 -3.76 -5.77
C ALA A 71 3.38 -3.11 -7.04
N ARG A 72 3.49 -3.76 -8.20
CA ARG A 72 2.89 -3.29 -9.46
C ARG A 72 1.42 -3.67 -9.61
N TRP A 73 0.94 -4.65 -8.84
CA TRP A 73 -0.43 -5.11 -8.87
C TRP A 73 -1.34 -4.29 -7.96
N LEU A 74 -0.81 -3.82 -6.82
CA LEU A 74 -1.45 -2.86 -5.92
C LEU A 74 -1.54 -1.46 -6.55
#